data_AF-A0A7S4QCZ3-F1
#
_entry.id   AF-A0A7S4QCZ3-F1
#
_cell.length_a   1.000
_cell.length_b   1.000
_cell.length_c   1.000
_cell.angle_alpha   90.00
_cell.angle_beta   90.00
_cell.angle_gamma   90.00
#
_symmetry.space_group_name_H-M   'P 1'
#
loop_
_entity.id
_entity.type
_entity.pdbx_description
1 polymer ?
#
loop_
_entity_poly.entity_id
_entity_poly.type
_entity_poly.pdbx_seq_one_letter_code
_entity_poly.pdbx_strand_id
1 'polypeptide(L)'
;RIEKKNKSSMSNRFRGSSNRGGFWKPGGVSSTLSNSVVLNDSGTAAASEESTATAAFNFQTGPLSFQRQSLPIAKHRRQILYALEKYPVVIIVGETGSGKSTQIPQYLYENGWADDGFRIGCTQPRRIAAQTLAARVSEEVGDGSSLGETVGYAVRFDDCTSPSTGIAYLTDGMLLREATMSDPLLSRYSVIMIDEAHERNLNTDALLGIIKKIR
;
A
#
# COMPACT_ATOMS: atom_id res chain seq x y z
N ARG A 1 -30.20 34.19 -31.04
CA ARG A 1 -31.10 33.63 -32.08
C ARG A 1 -30.25 33.22 -33.29
N ILE A 2 -29.94 31.92 -33.38
CA ILE A 2 -29.65 31.08 -34.59
C ILE A 2 -28.59 31.63 -35.57
N GLU A 3 -27.32 31.21 -35.51
CA GLU A 3 -26.74 29.97 -36.07
C GLU A 3 -26.73 29.91 -37.62
N LYS A 4 -25.53 29.96 -38.23
CA LYS A 4 -25.21 29.23 -39.47
C LYS A 4 -23.76 28.75 -39.47
N LYS A 5 -23.65 27.43 -39.65
CA LYS A 5 -22.46 26.58 -39.81
C LYS A 5 -21.65 26.95 -41.06
N ASN A 6 -20.34 26.69 -41.01
CA ASN A 6 -19.70 25.99 -42.13
C ASN A 6 -18.54 25.10 -41.65
N LYS A 7 -18.48 23.90 -42.23
CA LYS A 7 -17.53 22.81 -41.97
C LYS A 7 -16.28 22.93 -42.85
N SER A 8 -15.26 22.14 -42.49
CA SER A 8 -14.20 21.54 -43.32
C SER A 8 -12.84 22.26 -43.37
N SER A 9 -11.84 21.68 -42.69
CA SER A 9 -10.67 21.08 -43.36
C SER A 9 -9.83 20.23 -42.39
N MET A 10 -9.31 19.13 -42.89
CA MET A 10 -8.47 18.10 -42.25
C MET A 10 -6.99 18.51 -42.16
N SER A 11 -6.23 17.65 -41.45
CA SER A 11 -4.77 17.56 -41.28
C SER A 11 -4.25 18.25 -40.01
N ASN A 12 -3.36 17.68 -39.18
CA ASN A 12 -2.40 16.62 -39.45
C ASN A 12 -2.09 15.81 -38.17
N ARG A 13 -1.85 14.51 -38.35
CA ARG A 13 -1.32 13.58 -37.33
C ARG A 13 0.16 13.84 -37.11
N PHE A 14 0.64 13.84 -35.87
CA PHE A 14 1.99 13.40 -35.46
C PHE A 14 1.91 13.04 -33.96
N ARG A 15 1.71 11.77 -33.58
CA ARG A 15 2.74 10.77 -33.24
C ARG A 15 3.86 11.31 -32.34
N GLY A 16 3.71 11.08 -31.03
CA GLY A 16 4.78 11.03 -30.04
C GLY A 16 4.62 9.75 -29.22
N SER A 17 5.19 8.65 -29.72
CA SER A 17 5.33 7.39 -28.99
C SER A 17 6.63 7.47 -28.19
N SER A 18 6.54 7.33 -26.87
CA SER A 18 7.72 7.14 -26.02
C SER A 18 7.52 5.92 -25.11
N ASN A 19 8.25 4.86 -25.47
CA ASN A 19 8.74 3.76 -24.64
C ASN A 19 7.82 3.15 -23.57
N ARG A 20 7.07 2.13 -23.99
CA ARG A 20 6.61 1.06 -23.08
C ARG A 20 7.76 0.08 -22.85
N GLY A 21 8.30 0.09 -21.64
CA GLY A 21 9.29 -0.87 -21.19
C GLY A 21 8.67 -2.26 -20.97
N GLY A 22 8.99 -3.17 -21.88
CA GLY A 22 9.22 -4.60 -21.65
C GLY A 22 8.31 -5.36 -20.68
N PHE A 23 7.21 -5.90 -21.21
CA PHE A 23 6.54 -7.07 -20.66
C PHE A 23 7.47 -8.29 -20.70
N TRP A 24 7.94 -8.73 -19.54
CA TRP A 24 8.77 -9.92 -19.39
C TRP A 24 7.91 -11.13 -19.01
N LYS A 25 8.07 -12.25 -19.73
CA LYS A 25 7.41 -13.54 -19.46
C LYS A 25 8.47 -14.64 -19.34
N PRO A 26 8.37 -15.48 -18.30
CA PRO A 26 8.51 -16.92 -18.50
C PRO A 26 7.38 -17.69 -17.83
N GLY A 27 6.80 -18.64 -18.59
CA GLY A 27 5.82 -19.61 -18.09
C GLY A 27 6.46 -20.91 -17.61
N GLY A 28 5.66 -21.72 -16.91
CA GLY A 28 5.94 -23.11 -16.53
C GLY A 28 5.09 -23.55 -15.35
N VAL A 29 4.13 -24.46 -15.58
CA VAL A 29 3.10 -24.89 -14.63
C VAL A 29 3.62 -25.78 -13.48
N SER A 30 3.08 -25.48 -12.28
CA SER A 30 2.68 -26.34 -11.15
C SER A 30 3.68 -27.30 -10.50
N SER A 31 3.95 -27.09 -9.20
CA SER A 31 3.44 -28.00 -8.16
C SER A 31 3.88 -27.59 -6.75
N THR A 32 3.01 -27.91 -5.80
CA THR A 32 3.26 -28.13 -4.37
C THR A 32 3.25 -26.91 -3.44
N LEU A 33 2.39 -27.05 -2.44
CA LEU A 33 2.09 -26.18 -1.32
C LEU A 33 3.34 -25.82 -0.48
N SER A 34 3.21 -24.70 0.24
CA SER A 34 4.12 -24.10 1.23
C SER A 34 5.33 -23.37 0.67
N ASN A 35 5.21 -22.06 0.50
CA ASN A 35 6.34 -21.13 0.44
C ASN A 35 5.91 -19.76 0.99
N SER A 36 5.88 -19.65 2.32
CA SER A 36 5.97 -18.35 2.99
C SER A 36 7.45 -18.00 3.11
N VAL A 37 7.92 -17.02 2.35
CA VAL A 37 9.28 -16.49 2.53
C VAL A 37 9.25 -15.53 3.72
N VAL A 38 9.97 -15.88 4.78
CA VAL A 38 10.24 -15.00 5.91
C VAL A 38 11.54 -14.26 5.62
N LEU A 39 11.49 -12.93 5.51
CA LEU A 39 12.70 -12.12 5.47
C LEU A 39 13.17 -11.87 6.90
N ASN A 40 14.13 -12.67 7.38
CA ASN A 40 14.78 -12.50 8.69
C ASN A 40 16.16 -11.84 8.54
N ASP A 41 16.50 -11.00 9.51
CA ASP A 41 17.82 -10.40 9.70
C ASP A 41 18.62 -11.23 10.72
N SER A 42 19.82 -11.66 10.35
CA SER A 42 20.76 -12.35 11.26
C SER A 42 22.20 -12.17 10.77
N GLY A 43 22.87 -11.15 11.30
CA GLY A 43 24.31 -10.96 11.17
C GLY A 43 24.89 -10.41 12.47
N THR A 44 25.64 -11.24 13.20
CA THR A 44 26.37 -10.93 14.43
C THR A 44 27.62 -10.09 14.20
N ALA A 45 27.87 -9.06 15.03
CA ALA A 45 29.17 -8.79 15.68
C ALA A 45 29.14 -7.61 16.68
N ALA A 46 29.59 -7.92 17.90
CA ALA A 46 30.36 -7.12 18.89
C ALA A 46 29.78 -5.84 19.54
N ALA A 47 29.96 -5.81 20.86
CA ALA A 47 29.49 -4.84 21.85
C ALA A 47 30.22 -3.49 21.84
N SER A 48 29.53 -2.42 22.25
CA SER A 48 29.77 -1.72 23.54
C SER A 48 28.93 -0.44 23.69
N GLU A 49 28.54 -0.21 24.95
CA GLU A 49 28.17 1.05 25.62
C GLU A 49 26.70 1.53 25.62
N GLU A 50 26.16 1.50 26.84
CA GLU A 50 24.91 2.12 27.28
C GLU A 50 24.91 3.64 27.06
N SER A 51 23.80 4.15 26.53
CA SER A 51 23.39 5.52 26.77
C SER A 51 21.87 5.55 26.81
N THR A 52 21.34 5.70 28.02
CA THR A 52 19.94 6.03 28.30
C THR A 52 19.57 7.31 27.58
N ALA A 53 18.93 7.19 26.42
CA ALA A 53 18.35 8.31 25.69
C ALA A 53 16.83 8.13 25.64
N THR A 54 16.15 8.94 26.45
CA THR A 54 14.71 9.19 26.44
C THR A 54 14.20 9.26 25.00
N ALA A 55 13.19 8.44 24.68
CA ALA A 55 12.58 8.36 23.36
C ALA A 55 11.93 9.69 22.94
N ALA A 56 12.75 10.61 22.41
CA ALA A 56 12.28 11.76 21.67
C ALA A 56 12.03 11.29 20.23
N PHE A 57 10.77 11.34 19.80
CA PHE A 57 10.40 11.27 18.38
C PHE A 57 11.15 12.39 17.65
N ASN A 58 12.30 12.06 17.04
CA ASN A 58 13.05 13.01 16.23
C ASN A 58 12.25 13.28 14.95
N PHE A 59 11.45 14.34 14.98
CA PHE A 59 10.86 14.94 13.79
C PHE A 59 12.01 15.56 12.98
N GLN A 60 12.70 14.76 12.16
CA GLN A 60 13.81 15.24 11.33
C GLN A 60 13.29 16.34 10.40
N THR A 61 13.72 17.58 10.55
CA THR A 61 13.26 18.77 9.81
C THR A 61 13.77 18.87 8.36
N GLY A 62 13.89 17.73 7.67
CA GLY A 62 14.21 17.66 6.24
C GLY A 62 12.95 17.57 5.37
N PRO A 63 13.07 17.80 4.04
CA PRO A 63 11.99 17.51 3.09
C PRO A 63 11.46 16.08 3.30
N LEU A 64 10.14 15.88 3.20
CA LEU A 64 9.49 14.57 3.45
C LEU A 64 10.13 13.44 2.63
N SER A 65 10.60 13.74 1.42
CA SER A 65 11.34 12.79 0.56
C SER A 65 12.64 12.28 1.18
N PHE A 66 13.38 13.12 1.91
CA PHE A 66 14.61 12.73 2.60
C PHE A 66 14.31 11.85 3.83
N GLN A 67 13.26 12.18 4.58
CA GLN A 67 12.80 11.34 5.71
C GLN A 67 12.40 9.94 5.23
N ARG A 68 11.76 9.81 4.07
CA ARG A 68 11.37 8.51 3.51
C ARG A 68 12.57 7.62 3.17
N GLN A 69 13.65 8.23 2.65
CA GLN A 69 14.86 7.50 2.25
C GLN A 69 15.71 7.04 3.44
N SER A 70 15.60 7.70 4.60
CA SER A 70 16.35 7.32 5.81
C SER A 70 15.72 6.14 6.57
N LEU A 71 14.46 5.77 6.27
CA LEU A 71 13.77 4.66 6.92
C LEU A 71 14.40 3.29 6.58
N PRO A 72 14.55 2.37 7.54
CA PRO A 72 15.12 1.05 7.31
C PRO A 72 14.49 0.28 6.15
N ILE A 73 13.16 0.37 5.98
CA ILE A 73 12.42 -0.33 4.92
C ILE A 73 12.82 0.09 3.50
N ALA A 74 13.37 1.30 3.33
CA ALA A 74 13.74 1.84 2.02
C ALA A 74 14.78 0.97 1.30
N LYS A 75 15.71 0.36 2.06
CA LYS A 75 16.74 -0.57 1.53
C LYS A 75 16.15 -1.84 0.93
N HIS A 76 14.92 -2.17 1.30
CA HIS A 76 14.24 -3.41 0.92
C HIS A 76 13.15 -3.22 -0.13
N ARG A 77 12.96 -2.00 -0.65
CA ARG A 77 11.90 -1.66 -1.63
C ARG A 77 11.83 -2.66 -2.79
N ARG A 78 12.96 -2.94 -3.44
CA ARG A 78 13.01 -3.83 -4.62
C ARG A 78 12.70 -5.28 -4.24
N GLN A 79 13.19 -5.74 -3.09
CA GLN A 79 12.95 -7.10 -2.59
C GLN A 79 11.48 -7.31 -2.27
N ILE A 80 10.81 -6.30 -1.68
CA ILE A 80 9.38 -6.33 -1.36
C ILE A 80 8.55 -6.43 -2.64
N LEU A 81 8.81 -5.56 -3.63
CA LEU A 81 8.08 -5.57 -4.91
C LEU A 81 8.26 -6.92 -5.64
N TYR A 82 9.49 -7.43 -5.71
CA TYR A 82 9.76 -8.74 -6.31
C TYR A 82 9.04 -9.88 -5.58
N ALA A 83 9.01 -9.86 -4.25
CA ALA A 83 8.33 -10.87 -3.46
C ALA A 83 6.82 -10.87 -3.71
N LEU A 84 6.20 -9.68 -3.80
CA LEU A 84 4.77 -9.52 -4.05
C LEU A 84 4.36 -9.90 -5.48
N GLU A 85 5.22 -9.69 -6.48
CA GLU A 85 4.98 -10.19 -7.85
C GLU A 85 5.04 -11.72 -7.92
N LYS A 86 5.88 -12.35 -7.09
CA LYS A 86 6.16 -13.79 -7.17
C LYS A 86 5.24 -14.63 -6.28
N TYR A 87 4.85 -14.11 -5.13
CA TYR A 87 4.12 -14.85 -4.11
C TYR A 87 2.79 -14.17 -3.77
N PRO A 88 1.68 -14.93 -3.70
CA PRO A 88 0.37 -14.36 -3.35
C PRO A 88 0.29 -13.89 -1.89
N VAL A 89 1.17 -14.39 -1.01
CA VAL A 89 1.24 -14.01 0.41
C VAL A 89 2.69 -13.81 0.79
N VAL A 90 3.00 -12.64 1.36
CA VAL A 90 4.33 -12.27 1.86
C VAL A 90 4.21 -11.81 3.30
N ILE A 91 5.08 -12.33 4.18
CA ILE A 91 5.16 -11.90 5.58
C ILE A 91 6.37 -10.97 5.70
N ILE A 92 6.12 -9.72 6.11
CA ILE A 92 7.15 -8.70 6.30
C ILE A 92 7.31 -8.46 7.79
N VAL A 93 8.51 -8.73 8.31
CA VAL A 93 8.86 -8.51 9.72
C VAL A 93 9.83 -7.32 9.79
N GLY A 94 9.60 -6.44 10.76
CA GLY A 94 10.47 -5.30 11.03
C GLY A 94 10.00 -4.57 12.27
N GLU A 95 10.90 -3.90 12.97
CA GLU A 95 10.60 -3.19 14.21
C GLU A 95 9.60 -2.03 14.00
N THR A 96 8.94 -1.59 15.06
CA THR A 96 8.11 -0.38 15.02
C THR A 96 8.98 0.83 14.63
N GLY A 97 8.46 1.71 13.76
CA GLY A 97 9.24 2.84 13.23
C GLY A 97 10.12 2.50 12.02
N SER A 98 10.19 1.25 11.58
CA SER A 98 10.89 0.85 10.33
C SER A 98 10.29 1.44 9.05
N GLY A 99 9.05 1.94 9.10
CA GLY A 99 8.36 2.56 7.98
C GLY A 99 7.44 1.63 7.17
N LYS A 100 7.13 0.41 7.66
CA LYS A 100 6.29 -0.56 6.94
C LYS A 100 4.94 0.03 6.49
N SER A 101 4.18 0.54 7.46
CA SER A 101 2.80 1.01 7.28
C SER A 101 2.71 2.30 6.48
N THR A 102 3.78 3.09 6.40
CA THR A 102 3.81 4.32 5.60
C THR A 102 4.35 4.06 4.20
N GLN A 103 5.43 3.29 4.05
CA GLN A 103 6.17 3.21 2.79
C GLN A 103 5.73 2.07 1.87
N ILE A 104 5.34 0.91 2.39
CA ILE A 104 4.96 -0.24 1.54
C ILE A 104 3.76 0.09 0.64
N PRO A 105 2.65 0.69 1.16
CA PRO A 105 1.54 1.09 0.30
C PRO A 105 1.95 2.09 -0.78
N GLN A 106 2.85 3.03 -0.46
CA GLN A 106 3.37 4.00 -1.45
C GLN A 106 4.20 3.31 -2.53
N TYR A 107 5.04 2.33 -2.19
CA TYR A 107 5.81 1.58 -3.19
C TYR A 107 4.89 0.83 -4.15
N LEU A 108 3.78 0.28 -3.66
CA LEU A 108 2.79 -0.39 -4.50
C LEU A 108 2.06 0.60 -5.40
N TYR A 109 1.62 1.72 -4.83
CA TYR A 109 0.95 2.78 -5.59
C TYR A 109 1.84 3.33 -6.72
N GLU A 110 3.11 3.64 -6.40
CA GLU A 110 4.11 4.12 -7.37
C GLU A 110 4.43 3.11 -8.49
N ASN A 111 4.09 1.82 -8.32
CA ASN A 111 4.28 0.76 -9.32
C ASN A 111 2.95 0.31 -9.96
N GLY A 112 1.89 1.13 -9.88
CA GLY A 112 0.63 0.90 -10.60
C GLY A 112 -0.28 -0.16 -10.01
N TRP A 113 -0.06 -0.58 -8.75
CA TRP A 113 -0.94 -1.57 -8.12
C TRP A 113 -2.35 -1.02 -7.82
N ALA A 114 -2.55 0.30 -7.87
CA ALA A 114 -3.87 0.93 -7.77
C ALA A 114 -4.41 1.42 -9.12
N ASP A 115 -3.79 1.02 -10.23
CA ASP A 115 -4.28 1.36 -11.57
C ASP A 115 -5.59 0.60 -11.88
N ASP A 116 -6.25 0.93 -12.99
CA ASP A 116 -7.49 0.28 -13.45
C ASP A 116 -8.65 0.27 -12.43
N GLY A 117 -8.62 1.18 -11.46
CA GLY A 117 -9.65 1.32 -10.42
C GLY A 117 -9.46 0.37 -9.23
N PHE A 118 -8.34 -0.33 -9.14
CA PHE A 118 -7.98 -1.14 -7.98
C PHE A 118 -7.52 -0.28 -6.79
N ARG A 119 -7.55 -0.88 -5.59
CA ARG A 119 -7.10 -0.27 -4.35
C ARG A 119 -6.06 -1.11 -3.64
N ILE A 120 -5.18 -0.43 -2.92
CA ILE A 120 -4.27 -1.00 -1.94
C ILE A 120 -4.91 -0.77 -0.57
N GLY A 121 -5.35 -1.85 0.08
CA GLY A 121 -5.94 -1.79 1.43
C GLY A 121 -4.88 -2.05 2.48
N CYS A 122 -4.72 -1.16 3.46
CA CYS A 122 -3.86 -1.37 4.62
C CYS A 122 -4.71 -1.36 5.88
N THR A 123 -4.83 -2.50 6.56
CA THR A 123 -5.61 -2.58 7.79
C THR A 123 -4.82 -2.12 9.01
N GLN A 124 -5.52 -1.57 10.00
CA GLN A 124 -4.98 -1.17 11.30
C GLN A 124 -5.93 -1.61 12.42
N PRO A 125 -5.44 -2.13 13.55
CA PRO A 125 -6.32 -2.53 14.65
C PRO A 125 -6.97 -1.31 15.34
N ARG A 126 -6.36 -0.13 15.24
CA ARG A 126 -6.80 1.11 15.93
C ARG A 126 -7.30 2.15 14.94
N ARG A 127 -8.46 2.76 15.23
CA ARG A 127 -9.07 3.82 14.42
C ARG A 127 -8.15 5.02 14.22
N ILE A 128 -7.53 5.50 15.30
CA ILE A 128 -6.62 6.65 15.27
C ILE A 128 -5.40 6.34 14.39
N ALA A 129 -4.86 5.11 14.45
CA ALA A 129 -3.74 4.73 13.60
C ALA A 129 -4.09 4.81 12.11
N ALA A 130 -5.26 4.29 11.70
CA ALA A 130 -5.71 4.38 10.31
C ALA A 130 -5.85 5.84 9.83
N GLN A 131 -6.48 6.70 10.64
CA GLN A 131 -6.68 8.11 10.31
C GLN A 131 -5.35 8.87 10.22
N THR A 132 -4.47 8.70 11.21
CA THR A 132 -3.17 9.38 11.26
C THR A 132 -2.24 8.92 10.14
N LEU A 133 -2.22 7.61 9.82
CA LEU A 133 -1.42 7.09 8.70
C LEU A 133 -1.93 7.62 7.36
N ALA A 134 -3.24 7.65 7.14
CA ALA A 134 -3.80 8.19 5.91
C ALA A 134 -3.47 9.68 5.72
N ALA A 135 -3.65 10.50 6.76
CA ALA A 135 -3.28 11.91 6.72
C ALA A 135 -1.78 12.10 6.44
N ARG A 136 -0.93 11.37 7.16
CA ARG A 136 0.52 11.42 6.99
C ARG A 136 0.95 11.01 5.58
N VAL A 137 0.40 9.92 5.05
CA VAL A 137 0.79 9.40 3.74
C VAL A 137 0.23 10.27 2.61
N SER A 138 -0.94 10.88 2.79
CA SER A 138 -1.46 11.90 1.86
C SER A 138 -0.49 13.08 1.72
N GLU A 139 0.11 13.55 2.82
CA GLU A 139 1.13 14.59 2.79
C GLU A 139 2.43 14.11 2.12
N GLU A 140 2.84 12.86 2.35
CA GLU A 140 4.07 12.28 1.80
C GLU A 140 4.02 12.01 0.29
N VAL A 141 2.84 11.69 -0.26
CA VAL A 141 2.65 11.49 -1.71
C VAL A 141 2.90 12.80 -2.47
N GLY A 142 2.51 13.94 -1.90
CA GLY A 142 2.89 15.26 -2.40
C GLY A 142 2.37 15.61 -3.81
N ASP A 143 1.30 14.97 -4.26
CA ASP A 143 0.64 15.20 -5.55
C ASP A 143 -0.34 16.40 -5.53
N GLY A 144 -0.52 17.03 -4.36
CA GLY A 144 -1.46 18.12 -4.14
C GLY A 144 -2.91 17.67 -3.94
N SER A 145 -3.16 16.35 -3.91
CA SER A 145 -4.48 15.79 -3.64
C SER A 145 -4.88 15.97 -2.17
N SER A 146 -6.18 16.07 -1.95
CA SER A 146 -6.74 16.12 -0.60
C SER A 146 -6.90 14.72 -0.01
N LEU A 147 -6.88 14.61 1.32
CA LEU A 147 -7.23 13.37 2.00
C LEU A 147 -8.63 12.88 1.55
N GLY A 148 -8.71 11.62 1.15
CA GLY A 148 -9.88 10.99 0.54
C GLY A 148 -9.84 10.93 -0.99
N GLU A 149 -8.91 11.63 -1.64
CA GLU A 149 -8.66 11.49 -3.09
C GLU A 149 -7.69 10.34 -3.34
N THR A 150 -6.39 10.56 -3.47
CA THR A 150 -5.38 9.52 -3.72
C THR A 150 -5.20 8.57 -2.54
N VAL A 151 -5.12 9.13 -1.34
CA VAL A 151 -4.97 8.41 -0.07
C VAL A 151 -6.19 8.71 0.79
N GLY A 152 -6.77 7.71 1.43
CA GLY A 152 -7.96 7.88 2.27
C GLY A 152 -7.99 6.90 3.43
N TYR A 153 -9.02 7.03 4.27
CA TYR A 153 -9.27 6.07 5.34
C TYR A 153 -10.74 5.69 5.50
N ALA A 154 -11.00 4.48 6.00
CA ALA A 154 -12.33 4.02 6.36
C ALA A 154 -12.33 3.38 7.76
N VAL A 155 -13.01 4.05 8.70
CA VAL A 155 -13.22 3.55 10.06
C VAL A 155 -14.71 3.51 10.38
N ARG A 156 -15.10 2.87 11.49
CA ARG A 156 -16.52 2.81 11.86
C ARG A 156 -17.08 4.22 12.05
N PHE A 157 -18.18 4.51 11.34
CA PHE A 157 -18.90 5.79 11.35
C PHE A 157 -18.17 6.98 10.73
N ASP A 158 -17.02 6.75 10.08
CA ASP A 158 -16.24 7.82 9.45
C ASP A 158 -15.44 7.25 8.27
N ASP A 159 -15.83 7.62 7.06
CA ASP A 159 -15.27 7.14 5.80
C ASP A 159 -14.85 8.33 4.95
N CYS A 160 -13.54 8.49 4.80
CA CYS A 160 -12.88 9.50 4.00
C CYS A 160 -12.18 8.78 2.84
N THR A 161 -12.96 8.14 1.97
CA THR A 161 -12.50 7.54 0.71
C THR A 161 -13.41 7.97 -0.45
N SER A 162 -12.86 7.92 -1.66
CA SER A 162 -13.56 8.21 -2.91
C SER A 162 -13.30 7.11 -3.94
N PRO A 163 -14.04 7.06 -5.07
CA PRO A 163 -13.74 6.13 -6.15
C PRO A 163 -12.29 6.22 -6.68
N SER A 164 -11.65 7.37 -6.56
CA SER A 164 -10.24 7.61 -6.93
C SER A 164 -9.21 7.19 -5.89
N THR A 165 -9.62 6.75 -4.70
CA THR A 165 -8.70 6.33 -3.63
C THR A 165 -7.95 5.07 -4.00
N GLY A 166 -6.66 5.23 -4.29
CA GLY A 166 -5.75 4.13 -4.58
C GLY A 166 -5.13 3.52 -3.34
N ILE A 167 -4.88 4.31 -2.28
CA ILE A 167 -4.41 3.79 -0.97
C ILE A 167 -5.48 4.03 0.08
N ALA A 168 -6.04 2.97 0.64
CA ALA A 168 -7.01 3.04 1.72
C ALA A 168 -6.41 2.49 3.02
N TYR A 169 -6.42 3.27 4.08
CA TYR A 169 -6.18 2.78 5.45
C TYR A 169 -7.49 2.51 6.15
N LEU A 170 -7.66 1.32 6.70
CA LEU A 170 -8.95 0.94 7.25
C LEU A 170 -8.80 0.13 8.52
N THR A 171 -9.79 0.13 9.39
CA THR A 171 -9.76 -0.81 10.51
C THR A 171 -10.07 -2.22 10.06
N ASP A 172 -9.53 -3.24 10.74
CA ASP A 172 -9.82 -4.65 10.43
C ASP A 172 -11.33 -4.93 10.34
N GLY A 173 -12.12 -4.35 11.24
CA GLY A 173 -13.58 -4.51 11.26
C GLY A 173 -14.30 -3.88 10.06
N MET A 174 -13.71 -2.86 9.41
CA MET A 174 -14.27 -2.28 8.18
C MET A 174 -14.02 -3.19 6.98
N LEU A 175 -12.80 -3.75 6.84
CA LEU A 175 -12.53 -4.73 5.77
C LEU A 175 -13.37 -5.99 5.96
N LEU A 176 -13.44 -6.48 7.20
CA LEU A 176 -14.21 -7.66 7.55
C LEU A 176 -15.70 -7.47 7.22
N ARG A 177 -16.25 -6.29 7.50
CA ARG A 177 -17.62 -5.95 7.13
C ARG A 177 -17.80 -5.93 5.62
N GLU A 178 -16.89 -5.32 4.89
CA GLU A 178 -16.92 -5.31 3.42
C GLU A 178 -16.89 -6.74 2.85
N ALA A 179 -15.95 -7.56 3.33
CA ALA A 179 -15.79 -8.97 2.94
C ALA A 179 -16.98 -9.87 3.30
N THR A 180 -17.83 -9.47 4.24
CA THR A 180 -18.98 -10.29 4.68
C THR A 180 -20.31 -9.79 4.11
N MET A 181 -20.40 -8.51 3.73
CA MET A 181 -21.67 -7.89 3.36
C MET A 181 -21.73 -7.36 1.93
N SER A 182 -20.62 -6.86 1.38
CA SER A 182 -20.66 -6.03 0.16
C SER A 182 -19.78 -6.57 -0.97
N ASP A 183 -18.58 -7.02 -0.66
CA ASP A 183 -17.66 -7.59 -1.64
C ASP A 183 -16.94 -8.81 -1.05
N PRO A 184 -17.57 -10.00 -1.09
CA PRO A 184 -16.99 -11.21 -0.49
C PRO A 184 -15.69 -11.70 -1.13
N LEU A 185 -15.38 -11.23 -2.34
CA LEU A 185 -14.13 -11.54 -3.02
C LEU A 185 -13.08 -10.45 -2.84
N LEU A 186 -13.43 -9.33 -2.18
CA LEU A 186 -12.59 -8.14 -2.06
C LEU A 186 -12.02 -7.73 -3.43
N SER A 187 -12.83 -7.87 -4.48
CA SER A 187 -12.48 -7.68 -5.89
C SER A 187 -11.97 -6.28 -6.23
N ARG A 188 -12.26 -5.28 -5.38
CA ARG A 188 -11.74 -3.92 -5.51
C ARG A 188 -10.28 -3.77 -5.11
N TYR A 189 -9.70 -4.75 -4.42
CA TYR A 189 -8.34 -4.67 -3.90
C TYR A 189 -7.39 -5.51 -4.75
N SER A 190 -6.29 -4.92 -5.19
CA SER A 190 -5.17 -5.66 -5.81
C SER A 190 -4.23 -6.23 -4.74
N VAL A 191 -4.10 -5.53 -3.61
CA VAL A 191 -3.28 -5.92 -2.46
C VAL A 191 -4.00 -5.56 -1.17
N ILE A 192 -3.98 -6.48 -0.21
CA ILE A 192 -4.40 -6.24 1.16
C ILE A 192 -3.19 -6.47 2.07
N MET A 193 -2.76 -5.41 2.72
CA MET A 193 -1.76 -5.43 3.79
C MET A 193 -2.49 -5.50 5.13
N ILE A 194 -2.25 -6.57 5.88
CA ILE A 194 -2.76 -6.72 7.26
C ILE A 194 -1.64 -6.27 8.19
N ASP A 195 -1.74 -5.04 8.70
CA ASP A 195 -0.71 -4.49 9.56
C ASP A 195 -0.91 -4.88 11.03
N GLU A 196 0.17 -4.76 11.82
CA GLU A 196 0.15 -5.06 13.25
C GLU A 196 -0.40 -6.47 13.55
N ALA A 197 -0.23 -7.44 12.63
CA ALA A 197 -0.75 -8.81 12.77
C ALA A 197 -0.16 -9.58 13.97
N HIS A 198 0.84 -9.01 14.63
CA HIS A 198 1.37 -9.50 15.90
C HIS A 198 0.44 -9.18 17.08
N GLU A 199 -0.40 -8.15 16.97
CA GLU A 199 -1.48 -7.87 17.90
C GLU A 199 -2.56 -8.95 17.70
N ARG A 200 -2.65 -9.90 18.63
CA ARG A 200 -3.61 -11.02 18.61
C ARG A 200 -5.06 -10.51 18.78
N ASN A 201 -5.66 -10.02 17.70
CA ASN A 201 -7.01 -9.47 17.67
C ASN A 201 -7.97 -10.41 16.90
N LEU A 202 -9.17 -10.63 17.47
CA LEU A 202 -10.22 -11.47 16.89
C LEU A 202 -10.61 -11.03 15.48
N ASN A 203 -10.67 -9.73 15.21
CA ASN A 203 -11.03 -9.23 13.88
C ASN A 203 -9.96 -9.59 12.84
N THR A 204 -8.68 -9.46 13.20
CA THR A 204 -7.54 -9.83 12.35
C THR A 204 -7.55 -11.33 12.07
N ASP A 205 -7.76 -12.16 13.09
CA ASP A 205 -7.84 -13.62 12.94
C ASP A 205 -9.01 -14.04 12.03
N ALA A 206 -10.19 -13.43 12.21
CA ALA A 206 -11.36 -13.69 11.38
C ALA A 206 -11.15 -13.24 9.92
N LEU A 207 -10.54 -12.06 9.72
CA LEU A 207 -10.21 -11.52 8.40
C LEU A 207 -9.24 -12.43 7.66
N LEU A 208 -8.17 -12.90 8.32
CA LEU A 208 -7.23 -13.88 7.75
C LEU A 208 -7.93 -15.18 7.35
N GLY A 209 -8.87 -15.66 8.17
CA GLY A 209 -9.68 -16.84 7.87
C GLY A 209 -10.55 -16.70 6.61
N ILE A 210 -11.06 -15.49 6.35
CA ILE A 210 -11.85 -15.17 5.15
C ILE A 210 -10.94 -15.01 3.93
N ILE A 211 -9.89 -14.21 4.04
CA ILE A 211 -8.96 -13.94 2.92
C ILE A 211 -8.32 -15.24 2.42
N LYS A 212 -8.00 -16.18 3.31
CA LYS A 212 -7.48 -17.50 2.93
C LYS A 212 -8.41 -18.31 2.01
N LYS A 213 -9.72 -18.01 2.00
CA LYS A 213 -10.70 -18.68 1.13
C LYS A 213 -10.83 -18.02 -0.24
N ILE A 214 -10.37 -16.78 -0.38
CA ILE A 214 -10.34 -16.04 -1.65
C ILE A 214 -9.14 -16.58 -2.43
N ARG A 215 -9.35 -17.00 -3.68
CA ARG A 215 -8.35 -17.63 -4.55
C ARG A 215 -8.12 -16.80 -5.80
#